data_AF-A0A1C5RM29-F1
#
_entry.id   AF-A0A1C5RM29-F1
#
_cell.length_a   1.000
_cell.length_b   1.000
_cell.length_c   1.000
_cell.angle_alpha   90.00
_cell.angle_beta   90.00
_cell.angle_gamma   90.00
#
_symmetry.space_group_name_H-M   'P 1'
#
loop_
_entity.id
_entity.type
_entity.pdbx_description
1 polymer ?
#
loop_
_entity_poly.entity_id
_entity_poly.type
_entity_poly.pdbx_seq_one_letter_code
_entity_poly.pdbx_strand_id
1 'polypeptide(L)'
;MTDEKKQQYTLKISQASRTQLVVILYEMTLDYLKEAEDAAGNRDEAAFHTGIKRARACIHELSHSLNHEYPVSGNLLQLYLFADRTLIQADARQDAALLKEPEDMVRKLKDAYETISEQDDSGAVMENTQAVYAGLTYGRGALNESLADQGSSRGFRV
;
A
#
# COMPACT_ATOMS: atom_id res chain seq x y z
N MET A 1 4.02 -8.05 7.68
CA MET A 1 3.67 -6.71 8.17
C MET A 1 3.18 -6.84 9.60
N THR A 2 3.78 -6.09 10.53
CA THR A 2 3.38 -6.10 11.96
C THR A 2 2.01 -5.46 12.14
N ASP A 3 1.35 -5.74 13.25
CA ASP A 3 0.02 -5.18 13.53
C ASP A 3 0.05 -3.66 13.72
N GLU A 4 1.13 -3.11 14.29
CA GLU A 4 1.30 -1.65 14.36
C GLU A 4 1.37 -1.02 12.96
N LYS A 5 2.10 -1.66 12.04
CA LYS A 5 2.25 -1.16 10.67
C LYS A 5 0.94 -1.24 9.89
N LYS A 6 0.12 -2.28 10.12
CA LYS A 6 -1.25 -2.34 9.59
C LYS A 6 -2.14 -1.22 10.11
N GLN A 7 -2.04 -0.87 11.40
CA GLN A 7 -2.78 0.25 11.98
C GLN A 7 -2.34 1.59 11.38
N GLN A 8 -1.03 1.79 11.20
CA GLN A 8 -0.48 2.97 10.53
C GLN A 8 -1.00 3.10 9.10
N TYR A 9 -0.98 2.03 8.31
CA TYR A 9 -1.53 2.07 6.95
C TYR A 9 -3.04 2.28 6.94
N THR A 10 -3.79 1.68 7.87
CA THR A 10 -5.24 1.93 8.00
C THR A 10 -5.54 3.41 8.22
N LEU A 11 -4.76 4.07 9.08
CA LEU A 11 -4.89 5.50 9.34
C LEU A 11 -4.46 6.35 8.13
N LYS A 12 -3.34 6.01 7.47
CA LYS A 12 -2.90 6.69 6.26
C LYS A 12 -3.97 6.61 5.16
N ILE A 13 -4.53 5.42 4.94
CA ILE A 13 -5.56 5.15 3.91
C ILE A 13 -6.84 5.94 4.18
N SER A 14 -7.29 6.03 5.44
CA SER A 14 -8.54 6.73 5.77
C SER A 14 -8.47 8.24 5.52
N GLN A 15 -7.26 8.81 5.48
CA GLN A 15 -7.02 10.23 5.31
C GLN A 15 -6.45 10.58 3.92
N ALA A 16 -6.17 9.58 3.08
CA ALA A 16 -5.45 9.76 1.84
C ALA A 16 -6.31 10.36 0.72
N SER A 17 -5.74 11.33 -0.01
CA SER A 17 -6.20 11.71 -1.35
C SER A 17 -5.98 10.57 -2.36
N ARG A 18 -6.50 10.74 -3.59
CA ARG A 18 -6.30 9.73 -4.65
C ARG A 18 -4.83 9.49 -4.96
N THR A 19 -4.03 10.56 -5.02
CA THR A 19 -2.59 10.45 -5.30
C THR A 19 -1.85 9.81 -4.12
N GLN A 20 -2.25 10.15 -2.89
CA GLN A 20 -1.67 9.56 -1.68
C GLN A 20 -1.98 8.05 -1.57
N LEU A 21 -3.15 7.57 -2.01
CA LEU A 21 -3.44 6.14 -2.07
C LEU A 21 -2.46 5.38 -2.98
N VAL A 22 -2.06 5.98 -4.11
CA VAL A 22 -1.05 5.40 -5.00
C VAL A 22 0.32 5.35 -4.32
N VAL A 23 0.71 6.42 -3.62
CA VAL A 23 1.95 6.44 -2.82
C VAL A 23 1.93 5.33 -1.76
N ILE A 24 0.82 5.18 -1.03
CA ILE A 24 0.66 4.12 -0.01
C ILE A 24 0.81 2.72 -0.61
N LEU A 25 0.27 2.46 -1.80
CA LEU A 25 0.45 1.17 -2.48
C LEU A 25 1.93 0.91 -2.81
N TYR A 26 2.69 1.92 -3.22
CA TYR A 26 4.13 1.77 -3.42
C TYR A 26 4.88 1.55 -2.10
N GLU A 27 4.56 2.28 -1.03
CA GLU A 27 5.15 2.06 0.30
C GLU A 27 4.90 0.62 0.78
N MET A 28 3.66 0.13 0.68
CA MET A 28 3.31 -1.24 1.04
C MET A 28 4.06 -2.27 0.18
N THR A 29 4.22 -2.00 -1.12
CA THR A 29 5.00 -2.87 -2.01
C THR A 29 6.44 -2.98 -1.53
N LEU A 30 7.11 -1.86 -1.23
CA LEU A 30 8.49 -1.84 -0.73
C LEU A 30 8.63 -2.57 0.60
N ASP A 31 7.66 -2.41 1.50
CA ASP A 31 7.64 -3.11 2.77
C ASP A 31 7.53 -4.63 2.61
N TYR A 32 6.67 -5.10 1.70
CA TYR A 32 6.55 -6.52 1.42
C TYR A 32 7.77 -7.10 0.71
N LEU A 33 8.46 -6.33 -0.14
CA LEU A 33 9.72 -6.74 -0.74
C LEU A 33 10.81 -6.87 0.33
N LYS A 34 10.88 -5.94 1.27
CA LYS A 34 11.81 -6.03 2.41
C LYS A 34 11.52 -7.23 3.30
N GLU A 35 10.25 -7.50 3.59
CA GLU A 35 9.87 -8.70 4.35
C GLU A 35 10.27 -10.00 3.62
N ALA A 36 10.16 -10.03 2.30
CA ALA A 36 10.67 -11.14 1.51
C ALA A 36 12.20 -11.25 1.63
N GLU A 37 12.93 -10.15 1.43
CA GLU A 37 14.40 -10.14 1.58
C GLU A 37 14.86 -10.65 2.96
N ASP A 38 14.24 -10.15 4.04
CA ASP A 38 14.50 -10.59 5.41
C ASP A 38 14.20 -12.09 5.59
N ALA A 39 13.10 -12.58 5.01
CA ALA A 39 12.74 -14.00 5.05
C ALA A 39 13.74 -14.89 4.31
N ALA A 40 14.24 -14.45 3.15
CA ALA A 40 15.29 -15.16 2.42
C ALA A 40 16.59 -15.26 3.23
N GLY A 41 16.99 -14.18 3.91
CA GLY A 41 18.13 -14.18 4.83
C GLY A 41 17.97 -15.18 5.98
N ASN A 42 16.74 -15.37 6.46
CA ASN A 42 16.38 -16.35 7.49
C ASN A 42 16.11 -17.77 6.96
N ARG A 43 16.20 -17.98 5.64
CA ARG A 43 15.85 -19.23 4.94
C ARG A 43 14.41 -19.70 5.20
N ASP A 44 13.49 -18.74 5.34
CA ASP A 44 12.05 -19.00 5.46
C ASP A 44 11.37 -18.84 4.10
N GLU A 45 11.33 -19.93 3.32
CA GLU A 45 10.75 -19.95 1.97
C GLU A 45 9.26 -19.60 1.96
N ALA A 46 8.52 -19.99 3.02
CA ALA A 46 7.09 -19.72 3.11
C ALA A 46 6.81 -18.22 3.36
N ALA A 47 7.61 -17.59 4.21
CA ALA A 47 7.55 -16.15 4.43
C ALA A 47 8.02 -15.38 3.20
N PHE A 48 9.08 -15.85 2.51
CA PHE A 48 9.55 -15.28 1.24
C PHE A 48 8.44 -15.25 0.19
N HIS A 49 7.82 -16.41 -0.05
CA HIS A 49 6.68 -16.54 -0.97
C HIS A 49 5.53 -15.61 -0.57
N THR A 50 5.21 -15.54 0.72
CA THR A 50 4.12 -14.69 1.23
C THR A 50 4.42 -13.20 1.02
N GLY A 51 5.66 -12.76 1.25
CA GLY A 51 6.11 -11.40 0.98
C GLY A 51 5.97 -11.04 -0.49
N ILE A 52 6.50 -11.88 -1.39
CA ILE A 52 6.37 -11.68 -2.84
C ILE A 52 4.91 -11.64 -3.28
N LYS A 53 4.08 -12.59 -2.82
CA LYS A 53 2.66 -12.63 -3.17
C LYS A 53 1.94 -11.33 -2.80
N ARG A 54 2.25 -10.75 -1.64
CA ARG A 54 1.65 -9.47 -1.20
C ARG A 54 2.17 -8.27 -2.00
N ALA A 55 3.46 -8.20 -2.27
CA ALA A 55 4.03 -7.16 -3.13
C ALA A 55 3.39 -7.18 -4.54
N ARG A 56 3.23 -8.37 -5.12
CA ARG A 56 2.58 -8.57 -6.42
C ARG A 56 1.12 -8.15 -6.40
N ALA A 57 0.38 -8.41 -5.34
CA ALA A 57 -1.00 -7.94 -5.21
C ALA A 57 -1.08 -6.41 -5.29
N CYS A 58 -0.19 -5.67 -4.61
CA CYS A 58 -0.13 -4.22 -4.73
C CYS A 58 0.19 -3.75 -6.16
N ILE A 59 1.15 -4.38 -6.84
CA ILE A 59 1.49 -4.09 -8.25
C ILE A 59 0.30 -4.37 -9.19
N HIS A 60 -0.46 -5.43 -8.93
CA HIS A 60 -1.68 -5.73 -9.69
C HIS A 60 -2.72 -4.65 -9.48
N GLU A 61 -3.00 -4.22 -8.24
CA GLU A 61 -3.94 -3.11 -8.00
C GLU A 61 -3.50 -1.83 -8.72
N LEU A 62 -2.22 -1.47 -8.65
CA LEU A 62 -1.66 -0.34 -9.40
C LEU A 62 -1.90 -0.48 -10.91
N SER A 63 -1.69 -1.68 -11.47
CA SER A 63 -1.91 -1.97 -12.89
C SER A 63 -3.38 -1.84 -13.30
N HIS A 64 -4.29 -2.39 -12.50
CA HIS A 64 -5.74 -2.33 -12.77
C HIS A 64 -6.30 -0.92 -12.61
N SER A 65 -5.66 -0.07 -11.80
CA SER A 65 -6.08 1.32 -11.57
C SER A 65 -5.69 2.30 -12.68
N LEU A 66 -4.89 1.87 -13.67
CA LEU A 66 -4.42 2.74 -14.74
C LEU A 66 -5.57 3.24 -15.63
N ASN A 67 -5.62 4.55 -15.87
CA ASN A 67 -6.48 5.11 -16.91
C ASN A 67 -5.76 5.05 -18.28
N HIS A 68 -6.25 4.17 -19.15
CA HIS A 68 -5.68 3.91 -20.48
C HIS A 68 -5.97 4.98 -21.55
N GLU A 69 -6.75 6.00 -21.24
CA GLU A 69 -6.93 7.16 -22.12
C GLU A 69 -5.64 7.99 -22.26
N TYR A 70 -4.75 7.91 -21.26
CA TYR A 70 -3.49 8.65 -21.23
C TYR A 70 -2.33 7.80 -21.76
N PRO A 71 -1.51 8.29 -22.71
CA PRO A 71 -0.39 7.52 -23.27
C PRO A 71 0.64 7.04 -22.23
N VAL A 72 0.85 7.81 -21.16
CA VAL A 72 1.78 7.45 -20.07
C VAL A 72 1.39 6.15 -19.36
N SER A 73 0.09 5.79 -19.36
CA SER A 73 -0.39 4.54 -18.77
C SER A 73 0.24 3.31 -19.42
N GLY A 74 0.53 3.36 -20.72
CA GLY A 74 1.21 2.27 -21.43
C GLY A 74 2.62 2.02 -20.89
N ASN A 75 3.37 3.09 -20.62
CA ASN A 75 4.71 2.99 -20.04
C ASN A 75 4.66 2.46 -18.60
N LEU A 76 3.72 2.94 -17.78
CA LEU A 76 3.52 2.44 -16.41
C LEU A 76 3.14 0.96 -16.41
N LEU A 77 2.25 0.54 -17.32
CA LEU A 77 1.87 -0.87 -17.45
C LEU A 77 3.08 -1.76 -17.78
N GLN A 78 3.97 -1.32 -18.67
CA GLN A 78 5.19 -2.09 -18.98
C GLN A 78 6.11 -2.24 -17.77
N LEU A 79 6.25 -1.18 -16.96
CA LEU A 79 7.04 -1.21 -15.72
C LEU A 79 6.42 -2.20 -14.71
N TYR A 80 5.10 -2.15 -14.51
CA TYR A 80 4.43 -3.08 -13.61
C TYR A 80 4.50 -4.54 -14.08
N LEU A 81 4.35 -4.79 -15.39
CA LEU A 81 4.53 -6.13 -15.96
C LEU A 81 5.96 -6.64 -15.80
N PHE A 82 6.96 -5.77 -15.95
CA PHE A 82 8.35 -6.12 -15.69
C PHE A 82 8.57 -6.51 -14.22
N ALA A 83 8.07 -5.72 -13.26
CA ALA A 83 8.19 -6.04 -11.85
C ALA A 83 7.46 -7.35 -11.50
N ASP A 84 6.22 -7.54 -11.96
CA ASP A 84 5.46 -8.77 -11.69
C ASP A 84 6.19 -10.01 -12.20
N ARG A 85 6.72 -9.97 -13.44
CA ARG A 85 7.50 -11.08 -14.02
C ARG A 85 8.77 -11.37 -13.23
N THR A 86 9.49 -10.33 -12.82
CA THR A 86 10.74 -10.47 -12.06
C THR A 86 10.46 -11.04 -10.66
N LEU A 87 9.38 -10.61 -10.01
CA LEU A 87 8.96 -11.15 -8.71
C LEU A 87 8.51 -12.62 -8.81
N ILE A 88 7.82 -13.01 -9.88
CA ILE A 88 7.53 -14.44 -10.15
C ILE A 88 8.83 -15.25 -10.27
N GLN A 89 9.84 -14.71 -10.96
CA GLN A 89 11.13 -15.39 -11.10
C GLN A 89 11.88 -15.48 -9.78
N ALA A 90 11.87 -14.42 -8.97
CA ALA A 90 12.43 -14.41 -7.63
C ALA A 90 11.81 -15.50 -6.75
N ASP A 91 10.48 -15.58 -6.73
CA ASP A 91 9.71 -16.59 -5.98
C ASP A 91 10.03 -18.01 -6.45
N ALA A 92 9.98 -18.25 -7.75
CA ALA A 92 10.25 -19.58 -8.32
C ALA A 92 11.69 -20.06 -8.08
N ARG A 93 12.66 -19.13 -8.00
CA ARG A 93 14.08 -19.44 -7.81
C ARG A 93 14.54 -19.34 -6.35
N GLN A 94 13.68 -18.84 -5.45
CA GLN A 94 14.06 -18.45 -4.09
C GLN A 94 15.29 -17.52 -4.08
N ASP A 95 15.35 -16.59 -5.04
CA ASP A 95 16.49 -15.70 -5.25
C ASP A 95 16.13 -14.26 -4.92
N ALA A 96 16.54 -13.81 -3.73
CA ALA A 96 16.30 -12.46 -3.25
C ALA A 96 17.05 -11.38 -4.04
N ALA A 97 18.13 -11.72 -4.76
CA ALA A 97 18.86 -10.73 -5.56
C ALA A 97 17.98 -10.16 -6.69
N LEU A 98 17.01 -10.94 -7.16
CA LEU A 98 16.04 -10.51 -8.17
C LEU A 98 15.02 -9.49 -7.64
N LEU A 99 14.92 -9.28 -6.32
CA LEU A 99 14.03 -8.27 -5.75
C LEU A 99 14.56 -6.84 -5.96
N LYS A 100 15.86 -6.68 -6.21
CA LYS A 100 16.52 -5.37 -6.23
C LYS A 100 16.02 -4.47 -7.36
N GLU A 101 15.88 -5.00 -8.57
CA GLU A 101 15.44 -4.21 -9.72
C GLU A 101 13.98 -3.73 -9.57
N PRO A 102 13.00 -4.59 -9.19
CA PRO A 102 11.64 -4.14 -8.86
C PRO A 102 11.61 -3.12 -7.72
N GLU A 103 12.41 -3.32 -6.66
CA GLU A 103 12.46 -2.40 -5.52
C GLU A 103 12.93 -1.00 -5.95
N ASP A 104 14.03 -0.91 -6.70
CA ASP A 104 14.57 0.37 -7.18
C ASP A 104 13.61 1.06 -8.15
N MET A 105 12.90 0.30 -8.98
CA MET A 105 11.86 0.81 -9.86
C MET A 105 10.68 1.39 -9.06
N VAL A 106 10.14 0.62 -8.11
CA VAL A 106 9.03 1.05 -7.26
C VAL A 106 9.41 2.28 -6.43
N ARG A 107 10.65 2.34 -5.92
CA ARG A 107 11.15 3.50 -5.17
C ARG A 107 11.15 4.78 -6.01
N LYS A 108 11.64 4.72 -7.25
CA LYS A 108 11.62 5.89 -8.16
C LYS A 108 10.19 6.33 -8.49
N LEU A 109 9.29 5.39 -8.71
CA LEU A 109 7.87 5.69 -8.97
C LEU A 109 7.19 6.31 -7.75
N LYS A 110 7.46 5.76 -6.55
CA LYS A 110 7.00 6.33 -5.28
C LYS A 110 7.41 7.79 -5.16
N ASP A 111 8.70 8.09 -5.31
CA ASP A 111 9.24 9.44 -5.12
C ASP A 111 8.65 10.43 -6.14
N ALA A 112 8.41 9.98 -7.38
CA ALA A 112 7.69 10.76 -8.38
C ALA A 112 6.23 11.05 -7.98
N TYR A 113 5.51 10.04 -7.49
CA TYR A 113 4.12 10.21 -7.04
C TYR A 113 4.00 11.00 -5.73
N GLU A 114 4.99 10.96 -4.84
CA GLU A 114 5.06 11.84 -3.67
C GLU A 114 5.10 13.31 -4.11
N THR A 115 5.95 13.64 -5.09
CA THR A 115 6.04 15.00 -5.66
C THR A 115 4.71 15.44 -6.29
N ILE A 116 3.96 14.52 -6.89
CA ILE A 116 2.62 14.82 -7.46
C ILE A 116 1.60 14.98 -6.33
N SER A 117 1.70 14.17 -5.26
CA SER A 117 0.75 14.23 -4.14
C SER A 117 0.80 15.55 -3.37
N GLU A 118 1.94 16.23 -3.36
CA GLU A 118 2.09 17.57 -2.78
C GLU A 118 1.31 18.65 -3.56
N GLN A 119 0.98 18.38 -4.82
CA GLN A 119 0.23 19.27 -5.70
C GLN A 119 -1.26 18.88 -5.80
N ASP A 120 -1.65 17.80 -5.10
CA ASP A 120 -3.02 17.28 -5.09
C ASP A 120 -3.82 17.90 -3.94
N ASP A 121 -4.57 18.94 -4.25
CA ASP A 121 -5.46 19.61 -3.29
C ASP A 121 -6.78 18.84 -3.04
N SER A 122 -6.94 17.63 -3.59
CA SER A 122 -8.14 16.83 -3.34
C SER A 122 -8.18 16.30 -1.91
N GLY A 123 -9.38 16.33 -1.31
CA GLY A 123 -9.60 15.80 0.03
C GLY A 123 -9.48 14.28 0.10
N ALA A 124 -9.59 13.75 1.32
CA ALA A 124 -9.60 12.31 1.56
C ALA A 124 -10.68 11.63 0.71
N VAL A 125 -10.32 10.51 0.09
CA VAL A 125 -11.25 9.77 -0.78
C VAL A 125 -12.33 9.07 0.03
N MET A 126 -12.05 8.71 1.28
CA MET A 126 -13.04 8.11 2.18
C MET A 126 -13.83 9.22 2.90
N GLU A 127 -15.14 9.29 2.64
CA GLU A 127 -16.06 10.10 3.43
C GLU A 127 -16.52 9.33 4.68
N ASN A 128 -16.74 10.02 5.81
CA ASN A 128 -17.25 9.46 7.08
C ASN A 128 -16.34 8.43 7.79
N THR A 129 -15.03 8.46 7.57
CA THR A 129 -14.11 7.75 8.47
C THR A 129 -14.14 8.44 9.83
N GLN A 130 -14.47 7.72 10.92
CA GLN A 130 -14.29 8.24 12.28
C GLN A 130 -12.85 8.76 12.39
N ALA A 131 -12.68 10.06 12.62
CA ALA A 131 -11.40 10.62 13.00
C ALA A 131 -11.02 9.95 14.33
N VAL A 132 -10.19 8.92 14.27
CA VAL A 132 -9.63 8.30 15.48
C VAL A 132 -8.66 9.33 16.05
N TYR A 133 -9.20 10.25 16.85
CA TYR A 133 -8.41 11.23 17.56
C TYR A 133 -7.61 10.46 18.61
N ALA A 134 -6.30 10.33 18.39
CA ALA A 134 -5.37 9.62 19.27
C ALA A 134 -5.31 10.19 20.72
N GLY A 135 -6.09 11.23 21.03
CA GLY A 135 -6.15 11.88 22.34
C GLY A 135 -7.36 11.56 23.23
N LEU A 136 -8.29 10.67 22.86
CA LEU A 136 -9.48 10.37 23.68
C LEU A 136 -9.61 8.92 24.18
N THR A 137 -8.66 8.03 23.89
CA THR A 137 -8.83 6.58 24.14
C THR A 137 -7.94 5.99 25.22
N TYR A 138 -7.28 6.79 26.05
CA TYR A 138 -6.68 6.30 27.30
C TYR A 138 -6.85 7.29 28.46
N GLY A 139 -8.07 7.34 29.00
CA GLY A 139 -8.35 7.82 30.35
C GLY A 139 -8.82 6.65 31.21
N ARG A 140 -8.09 6.34 32.29
CA ARG A 140 -8.43 5.26 33.22
C ARG A 140 -9.74 5.61 33.94
N GLY A 141 -10.84 5.00 33.51
CA GLY A 141 -12.12 5.04 34.22
C GLY A 141 -13.29 5.44 33.32
N ALA A 142 -14.01 4.42 32.84
CA ALA A 142 -15.40 4.44 32.37
C ALA A 142 -15.95 5.78 31.86
N LEU A 143 -16.00 5.97 30.54
CA LEU A 143 -16.93 6.91 29.94
C LEU A 143 -17.59 6.29 28.71
N ASN A 144 -18.92 6.29 28.78
CA ASN A 144 -19.87 5.67 27.87
C ASN A 144 -19.56 5.95 26.40
N GLU A 145 -19.52 4.87 25.61
CA GLU A 145 -19.88 4.93 24.19
C GLU A 145 -21.32 5.43 24.10
N SER A 146 -21.51 6.74 23.90
CA SER A 146 -22.80 7.23 23.43
C SER A 146 -22.90 6.85 21.95
N LEU A 147 -23.29 5.60 21.69
CA LEU A 147 -23.79 5.05 20.42
C LEU A 147 -25.15 5.67 20.06
N ALA A 148 -25.29 6.98 20.21
CA ALA A 148 -26.46 7.72 19.80
C ALA A 148 -26.07 8.49 18.56
N ASP A 149 -26.53 7.96 17.43
CA ASP A 149 -26.55 8.57 16.09
C ASP A 149 -25.30 8.36 15.22
N GLN A 150 -25.31 7.28 14.43
CA GLN A 150 -25.28 7.32 12.96
C GLN A 150 -24.96 5.93 12.39
N GLY A 151 -26.01 5.13 12.26
CA GLY A 151 -25.97 3.88 11.52
C GLY A 151 -25.91 4.12 10.00
N SER A 152 -25.31 3.14 9.31
CA SER A 152 -25.54 2.80 7.88
C SER A 152 -24.62 3.37 6.79
N SER A 153 -23.55 4.14 7.05
CA SER A 153 -22.61 4.52 5.96
C SER A 153 -21.16 4.63 6.39
N ARG A 154 -20.52 3.48 6.62
CA ARG A 154 -19.06 3.36 6.59
C ARG A 154 -18.67 2.75 5.23
N GLY A 155 -17.87 3.45 4.42
CA GLY A 155 -17.35 2.90 3.15
C GLY A 155 -17.29 3.93 2.01
N PHE A 156 -16.75 3.48 0.87
CA PHE A 156 -16.71 4.21 -0.40
C PHE A 156 -18.14 4.33 -0.97
N ARG A 157 -18.59 5.53 -1.35
CA ARG A 157 -19.83 5.71 -2.13
C ARG A 157 -19.45 6.19 -3.53
N VAL A 158 -19.98 5.48 -4.53
CA VAL A 158 -19.84 5.77 -5.96
C VAL A 158 -20.88 6.81 -6.37
#